data_AF-A0A2L0F2C9-F1
#
_entry.id   AF-A0A2L0F2C9-F1
#
_cell.length_a   1.000
_cell.length_b   1.000
_cell.length_c   1.000
_cell.angle_alpha   90.00
_cell.angle_beta   90.00
_cell.angle_gamma   90.00
#
_symmetry.space_group_name_H-M   'P 1'
#
loop_
_entity.id
_entity.type
_entity.pdbx_description
1 polymer ?
#
loop_
_entity_poly.entity_id
_entity_poly.type
_entity_poly.pdbx_seq_one_letter_code
_entity_poly.pdbx_strand_id
1 'polypeptide(L)'
;MVQSSGARERREAHEADGEAQREVAAGEPAEALRGNGAGAAEGDTKASGAEGQGGPHEGSGQNGAAPSAPLESLSLRDEPIPRAPLPPVSGPWRSYKEILAGLAQRVLDAQRPIRILQALRWDAEVEEQFLRSKQRELPRVSYSEDLGFDPEAKLREIEEILRDAERELGKRDRLGQILRTTADEYRQVVRMLMGRGTKTFYTLSRELYGSPKDKLPDGKTSVRDMGFVLYDLLTAIGGERLGPPQQREITAEMAAIELNARFDRFFGGASIRVQVDDSLLADAAAGSDYVKIRSGAMFSRSDVDILEAHEGWVHVATSLNGQAQPVARWLAKGPPRTTAVQEGLAVLVEILTFRSTPRRAKKLNDRILAVDKAEDGASFLDVFEWYRTEGYEEEECFQNARRVFRGGLLEGGAPFTKDACYCKGIVLNYAFMRAAIQHDRAMLIPFLFVGKVAHEDVPILYAHVTDGIVRPPPYLPPMFDDMNGLAIWICYSSFFSRLGGTAIAEHYGRMLDH
;
A
#
# COMPACT_ATOMS: atom_id res chain seq x y z
N MET A 1 -48.97 36.60 -23.43
CA MET A 1 -49.05 37.98 -23.98
C MET A 1 -47.79 38.21 -24.79
N VAL A 2 -47.93 38.50 -26.10
CA VAL A 2 -46.93 39.04 -27.06
C VAL A 2 -45.71 38.14 -27.36
N GLN A 3 -45.63 37.33 -28.43
CA GLN A 3 -45.50 37.57 -29.89
C GLN A 3 -44.39 38.55 -30.34
N SER A 4 -43.33 38.02 -30.97
CA SER A 4 -42.55 38.58 -32.10
C SER A 4 -41.33 37.68 -32.35
N SER A 5 -41.29 36.78 -33.34
CA SER A 5 -41.07 36.99 -34.78
C SER A 5 -39.61 37.27 -35.16
N GLY A 6 -39.03 36.40 -36.02
CA GLY A 6 -37.99 36.79 -36.97
C GLY A 6 -36.77 35.85 -37.06
N ALA A 7 -36.85 34.86 -37.95
CA ALA A 7 -35.75 33.96 -38.34
C ALA A 7 -35.00 34.46 -39.59
N ARG A 8 -33.85 33.82 -39.87
CA ARG A 8 -33.19 33.60 -41.19
C ARG A 8 -32.39 34.78 -41.78
N GLU A 9 -31.26 34.64 -42.49
CA GLU A 9 -30.41 33.52 -42.98
C GLU A 9 -29.17 34.12 -43.73
N ARG A 10 -28.12 33.32 -43.97
CA ARG A 10 -26.98 33.40 -44.97
C ARG A 10 -25.68 34.10 -44.50
N ARG A 11 -24.51 33.42 -44.45
CA ARG A 11 -23.62 32.85 -45.53
C ARG A 11 -23.13 33.95 -46.48
N GLU A 12 -21.87 34.15 -46.86
CA GLU A 12 -20.63 33.35 -47.07
C GLU A 12 -19.49 34.41 -47.27
N ALA A 13 -18.27 34.27 -46.71
CA ALA A 13 -17.05 33.65 -47.26
C ALA A 13 -16.05 34.60 -47.99
N HIS A 14 -14.77 34.18 -47.96
CA HIS A 14 -13.51 34.71 -48.53
C HIS A 14 -12.75 35.82 -47.75
N GLU A 15 -11.55 35.64 -47.15
CA GLU A 15 -10.33 34.82 -47.39
C GLU A 15 -9.29 35.47 -48.33
N ALA A 16 -8.01 35.15 -48.07
CA ALA A 16 -6.72 35.62 -48.64
C ALA A 16 -6.06 36.80 -47.89
N ASP A 17 -4.77 36.82 -47.54
CA ASP A 17 -3.66 35.87 -47.74
C ASP A 17 -2.47 36.30 -46.86
N GLY A 18 -1.52 35.40 -46.59
CA GLY A 18 -0.25 35.78 -45.95
C GLY A 18 0.59 34.61 -45.43
N GLU A 19 1.11 33.79 -46.34
CA GLU A 19 2.14 32.78 -46.09
C GLU A 19 3.46 33.38 -45.57
N ALA A 20 4.09 32.70 -44.61
CA ALA A 20 5.54 32.77 -44.38
C ALA A 20 6.06 31.41 -43.89
N GLN A 21 6.69 30.69 -44.81
CA GLN A 21 7.45 29.46 -44.60
C GLN A 21 8.70 29.75 -43.75
N ARG A 22 9.05 28.82 -42.83
CA ARG A 22 10.40 28.73 -42.26
C ARG A 22 10.87 27.28 -42.25
N GLU A 23 12.12 27.16 -42.67
CA GLU A 23 12.83 25.97 -43.11
C GLU A 23 13.11 24.94 -42.01
N VAL A 24 13.11 23.69 -42.47
CA VAL A 24 13.68 22.50 -41.83
C VAL A 24 15.19 22.53 -42.03
N ALA A 25 15.95 22.45 -40.94
CA ALA A 25 17.39 22.19 -40.99
C ALA A 25 17.68 20.87 -40.26
N ALA A 26 18.11 19.88 -41.03
CA ALA A 26 18.64 18.61 -40.58
C ALA A 26 20.03 18.80 -39.94
N GLY A 27 20.27 18.14 -38.81
CA GLY A 27 21.60 17.99 -38.20
C GLY A 27 21.87 16.51 -37.94
N GLU A 28 22.75 15.93 -38.76
CA GLU A 28 23.32 14.59 -38.57
C GLU A 28 24.47 14.60 -37.53
N PRO A 29 24.87 13.42 -37.01
CA PRO A 29 25.54 13.28 -35.71
C PRO A 29 27.07 13.36 -35.81
N ALA A 30 27.72 13.91 -34.78
CA ALA A 30 29.17 13.93 -34.67
C ALA A 30 29.73 12.66 -33.99
N GLU A 31 30.78 12.15 -34.62
CA GLU A 31 31.45 10.87 -34.42
C GLU A 31 32.22 10.70 -33.10
N ALA A 32 32.47 9.43 -32.82
CA ALA A 32 33.37 8.90 -31.81
C ALA A 32 34.83 9.37 -31.96
N LEU A 33 35.46 9.69 -30.84
CA LEU A 33 36.92 9.76 -30.72
C LEU A 33 37.42 8.56 -29.89
N ARG A 34 37.95 7.56 -30.60
CA ARG A 34 39.01 6.68 -30.10
C ARG A 34 40.35 7.36 -30.38
N GLY A 35 41.21 7.42 -29.37
CA GLY A 35 42.60 7.87 -29.51
C GLY A 35 43.47 7.28 -28.40
N ASN A 36 44.24 6.25 -28.76
CA ASN A 36 45.27 5.56 -27.99
C ASN A 36 46.47 6.46 -27.62
N GLY A 37 47.19 6.06 -26.57
CA GLY A 37 48.60 6.41 -26.30
C GLY A 37 48.88 6.45 -24.78
N ALA A 38 49.26 5.36 -24.11
CA ALA A 38 50.57 4.68 -24.10
C ALA A 38 51.67 5.42 -23.30
N GLY A 39 52.27 4.71 -22.32
CA GLY A 39 53.45 5.10 -21.52
C GLY A 39 53.20 4.88 -20.02
N ALA A 40 53.31 3.68 -19.44
CA ALA A 40 54.48 2.80 -19.22
C ALA A 40 55.49 3.32 -18.18
N ALA A 41 55.71 2.49 -17.14
CA ALA A 41 56.88 2.30 -16.25
C ALA A 41 56.39 2.06 -14.81
N GLU A 42 56.25 0.82 -14.37
CA GLU A 42 57.31 -0.06 -13.80
C GLU A 42 57.49 0.12 -12.28
N GLY A 43 57.42 -1.00 -11.57
CA GLY A 43 57.49 -1.08 -10.11
C GLY A 43 57.21 -2.49 -9.61
N ASP A 44 57.97 -3.42 -10.17
CA ASP A 44 58.02 -4.86 -9.93
C ASP A 44 58.42 -5.19 -8.48
N THR A 45 57.82 -6.22 -7.85
CA THR A 45 58.51 -7.42 -7.33
C THR A 45 57.65 -8.26 -6.36
N LYS A 46 57.35 -9.49 -6.84
CA LYS A 46 57.66 -10.83 -6.28
C LYS A 46 57.27 -11.17 -4.82
N ALA A 47 57.00 -12.42 -4.45
CA ALA A 47 56.71 -13.69 -5.13
C ALA A 47 56.57 -14.76 -4.03
N SER A 48 56.04 -15.91 -4.45
CA SER A 48 56.13 -17.30 -3.91
C SER A 48 54.71 -17.83 -3.63
N GLY A 49 54.18 -18.81 -4.37
CA GLY A 49 54.78 -20.08 -4.84
C GLY A 49 54.19 -21.18 -3.96
N ALA A 50 53.70 -22.33 -4.40
CA ALA A 50 53.95 -23.15 -5.59
C ALA A 50 52.76 -24.16 -5.71
N GLU A 51 52.29 -24.48 -6.92
CA GLU A 51 52.49 -25.78 -7.62
C GLU A 51 51.62 -26.95 -7.10
N GLY A 52 51.00 -27.80 -7.92
CA GLY A 52 50.99 -27.92 -9.39
C GLY A 52 50.23 -29.17 -9.87
N GLN A 53 50.14 -29.26 -11.21
CA GLN A 53 49.97 -30.45 -12.10
C GLN A 53 48.61 -31.19 -12.10
N GLY A 54 47.98 -31.59 -13.22
CA GLY A 54 48.28 -31.40 -14.65
C GLY A 54 47.76 -32.57 -15.54
N GLY A 55 46.67 -32.35 -16.30
CA GLY A 55 46.35 -32.89 -17.66
C GLY A 55 46.18 -34.41 -17.94
N PRO A 56 45.72 -34.84 -19.17
CA PRO A 56 45.23 -34.07 -20.33
C PRO A 56 43.94 -34.58 -21.05
N HIS A 57 43.39 -33.68 -21.89
CA HIS A 57 42.57 -33.78 -23.13
C HIS A 57 41.87 -35.07 -23.60
N GLU A 58 40.58 -34.95 -24.00
CA GLU A 58 40.09 -34.96 -25.41
C GLU A 58 38.62 -34.49 -25.50
N GLY A 59 38.25 -33.84 -26.61
CA GLY A 59 37.00 -33.10 -26.75
C GLY A 59 35.94 -33.74 -27.67
N SER A 60 34.69 -33.29 -27.52
CA SER A 60 33.68 -33.23 -28.58
C SER A 60 32.52 -32.35 -28.10
N GLY A 61 32.12 -31.37 -28.92
CA GLY A 61 31.05 -30.42 -28.59
C GLY A 61 29.65 -31.03 -28.60
N GLN A 62 28.73 -30.40 -27.87
CA GLN A 62 27.30 -30.31 -28.17
C GLN A 62 26.61 -29.28 -27.25
N ASN A 63 25.48 -28.78 -27.73
CA ASN A 63 24.74 -27.60 -27.32
C ASN A 63 24.16 -27.60 -25.89
N GLY A 64 24.06 -26.39 -25.32
CA GLY A 64 22.93 -25.85 -24.53
C GLY A 64 22.25 -26.69 -23.45
N ALA A 65 22.46 -26.31 -22.18
CA ALA A 65 21.42 -26.29 -21.13
C ALA A 65 21.97 -25.59 -19.87
N ALA A 66 21.22 -24.61 -19.33
CA ALA A 66 21.48 -24.08 -18.00
C ALA A 66 21.11 -25.14 -16.94
N PRO A 67 21.84 -25.25 -15.82
CA PRO A 67 21.63 -26.34 -14.86
C PRO A 67 20.32 -26.14 -14.08
N SER A 68 19.34 -27.01 -14.34
CA SER A 68 18.21 -27.25 -13.45
C SER A 68 18.68 -28.05 -12.24
N ALA A 69 18.63 -27.47 -11.04
CA ALA A 69 18.85 -28.21 -9.80
C ALA A 69 17.74 -29.26 -9.60
N PRO A 70 18.04 -30.51 -9.20
CA PRO A 70 17.03 -31.53 -8.97
C PRO A 70 16.18 -31.21 -7.74
N LEU A 71 14.88 -31.44 -7.85
CA LEU A 71 13.95 -31.51 -6.71
C LEU A 71 14.28 -32.75 -5.88
N GLU A 72 15.15 -32.61 -4.88
CA GLU A 72 15.28 -33.61 -3.82
C GLU A 72 14.07 -33.52 -2.90
N SER A 73 13.42 -34.66 -2.71
CA SER A 73 12.28 -34.87 -1.83
C SER A 73 12.67 -34.61 -0.37
N LEU A 74 12.33 -33.41 0.12
CA LEU A 74 12.41 -33.11 1.54
C LEU A 74 11.31 -33.88 2.28
N SER A 75 11.73 -34.96 2.94
CA SER A 75 10.97 -35.65 3.99
C SER A 75 10.50 -34.64 5.03
N LEU A 76 9.18 -34.42 5.09
CA LEU A 76 8.51 -33.74 6.20
C LEU A 76 8.75 -34.56 7.47
N ARG A 77 9.67 -34.11 8.31
CA ARG A 77 9.69 -34.55 9.70
C ARG A 77 8.62 -33.75 10.44
N ASP A 78 7.61 -34.46 10.94
CA ASP A 78 6.69 -33.98 11.96
C ASP A 78 7.48 -33.61 13.22
N GLU A 79 8.02 -32.39 13.26
CA GLU A 79 8.53 -31.80 14.49
C GLU A 79 7.31 -31.48 15.40
N PRO A 80 7.25 -32.01 16.64
CA PRO A 80 6.14 -31.76 17.53
C PRO A 80 6.05 -30.27 17.88
N ILE A 81 4.84 -29.71 17.72
CA ILE A 81 4.50 -28.34 18.11
C ILE A 81 4.88 -28.15 19.60
N PRO A 82 5.70 -27.13 19.94
CA PRO A 82 6.03 -26.84 21.34
C PRO A 82 4.75 -26.59 22.14
N ARG A 83 4.51 -27.39 23.19
CA ARG A 83 3.39 -27.18 24.11
C ARG A 83 3.50 -25.79 24.76
N ALA A 84 2.38 -25.09 24.85
CA ALA A 84 2.28 -23.82 25.55
C ALA A 84 2.85 -23.96 26.99
N PRO A 85 3.68 -23.01 27.46
CA PRO A 85 4.21 -23.05 28.82
C PRO A 85 3.10 -22.96 29.86
N LEU A 86 3.24 -23.70 30.96
CA LEU A 86 2.31 -23.63 32.09
C LEU A 86 2.44 -22.25 32.77
N PRO A 87 1.31 -21.58 33.09
CA PRO A 87 1.37 -20.25 33.71
C PRO A 87 1.91 -20.32 35.15
N PRO A 88 2.57 -19.26 35.65
CA PRO A 88 3.08 -19.19 37.01
C PRO A 88 1.93 -19.15 38.04
N VAL A 89 2.17 -19.80 39.18
CA VAL A 89 1.16 -20.06 40.22
C VAL A 89 1.15 -18.90 41.24
N SER A 90 0.23 -17.94 41.07
CA SER A 90 -0.34 -17.16 42.19
C SER A 90 -1.51 -16.27 41.71
N GLY A 91 -2.73 -16.75 41.86
CA GLY A 91 -3.99 -16.04 41.53
C GLY A 91 -5.14 -17.04 41.32
N PRO A 92 -6.43 -16.59 41.31
CA PRO A 92 -7.53 -17.46 40.89
C PRO A 92 -7.23 -18.03 39.50
N TRP A 93 -7.36 -19.34 39.33
CA TRP A 93 -6.94 -20.06 38.12
C TRP A 93 -7.64 -19.48 36.89
N ARG A 94 -6.90 -18.76 36.04
CA ARG A 94 -7.37 -18.27 34.74
C ARG A 94 -6.73 -19.14 33.67
N SER A 95 -7.53 -19.60 32.72
CA SER A 95 -7.03 -20.30 31.54
C SER A 95 -6.18 -19.37 30.67
N TYR A 96 -5.26 -19.94 29.89
CA TYR A 96 -4.45 -19.19 28.92
C TYR A 96 -5.29 -18.31 27.99
N LYS A 97 -6.44 -18.83 27.52
CA LYS A 97 -7.37 -18.10 26.65
C LYS A 97 -8.00 -16.89 27.35
N GLU A 98 -8.35 -17.00 28.62
CA GLU A 98 -8.90 -15.89 29.41
C GLU A 98 -7.85 -14.81 29.65
N ILE A 99 -6.61 -15.20 29.96
CA ILE A 99 -5.49 -14.26 30.12
C ILE A 99 -5.26 -13.50 28.80
N LEU A 100 -5.13 -14.23 27.70
CA LEU A 100 -4.89 -13.65 26.38
C LEU A 100 -6.05 -12.75 25.94
N ALA A 101 -7.31 -13.18 26.10
CA ALA A 101 -8.48 -12.37 25.78
C ALA A 101 -8.57 -11.11 26.65
N GLY A 102 -8.25 -11.21 27.94
CA GLY A 102 -8.23 -10.05 28.84
C GLY A 102 -7.18 -9.01 28.45
N LEU A 103 -5.97 -9.46 28.10
CA LEU A 103 -4.91 -8.57 27.60
C LEU A 103 -5.27 -7.97 26.24
N ALA A 104 -5.85 -8.78 25.33
CA ALA A 104 -6.34 -8.33 24.04
C ALA A 104 -7.37 -7.18 24.17
N GLN A 105 -8.33 -7.36 25.08
CA GLN A 105 -9.35 -6.37 25.34
C GLN A 105 -8.74 -5.06 25.88
N ARG A 106 -7.76 -5.14 26.79
CA ARG A 106 -7.04 -3.96 27.28
C ARG A 106 -6.30 -3.21 26.17
N VAL A 107 -5.67 -3.92 25.22
CA VAL A 107 -5.02 -3.27 24.06
C VAL A 107 -6.06 -2.54 23.19
N LEU A 108 -7.20 -3.16 22.91
CA LEU A 108 -8.28 -2.53 22.15
C LEU A 108 -8.86 -1.30 22.84
N ASP A 109 -9.07 -1.37 24.16
CA ASP A 109 -9.60 -0.25 24.94
C ASP A 109 -8.59 0.90 25.00
N ALA A 110 -7.30 0.59 25.19
CA ALA A 110 -6.23 1.58 25.18
C ALA A 110 -6.13 2.28 23.82
N GLN A 111 -6.28 1.54 22.72
CA GLN A 111 -6.22 2.01 21.33
C GLN A 111 -7.40 2.88 20.91
N ARG A 112 -8.60 2.62 21.44
CA ARG A 112 -9.87 3.24 20.99
C ARG A 112 -9.83 4.77 20.82
N PRO A 113 -9.27 5.58 21.75
CA PRO A 113 -9.21 7.04 21.58
C PRO A 113 -8.18 7.51 20.55
N ILE A 114 -7.23 6.67 20.13
CA ILE A 114 -6.11 7.05 19.26
C ILE A 114 -6.59 7.13 17.81
N ARG A 115 -6.94 8.34 17.35
CA ARG A 115 -7.43 8.61 15.98
C ARG A 115 -6.38 9.36 15.15
N ILE A 116 -5.45 8.63 14.55
CA ILE A 116 -4.30 9.18 13.82
C ILE A 116 -4.73 10.23 12.79
N LEU A 117 -5.61 9.87 11.85
CA LEU A 117 -5.98 10.79 10.77
C LEU A 117 -6.75 12.03 11.26
N GLN A 118 -7.50 11.90 12.36
CA GLN A 118 -8.19 13.02 12.99
C GLN A 118 -7.20 13.98 13.66
N ALA A 119 -6.21 13.44 14.36
CA ALA A 119 -5.16 14.23 15.03
C ALA A 119 -4.22 14.95 14.04
N LEU A 120 -4.19 14.50 12.78
CA LEU A 120 -3.42 15.09 11.68
C LEU A 120 -4.27 15.91 10.71
N ARG A 121 -5.55 16.15 11.02
CA ARG A 121 -6.44 16.93 10.17
C ARG A 121 -5.95 18.38 10.07
N TRP A 122 -6.07 18.95 8.88
CA TRP A 122 -5.93 20.39 8.66
C TRP A 122 -7.32 21.03 8.57
N ASP A 123 -7.44 22.23 9.09
CA ASP A 123 -8.67 23.02 8.98
C ASP A 123 -8.85 23.56 7.55
N ALA A 124 -10.09 23.85 7.18
CA ALA A 124 -10.42 24.36 5.85
C ALA A 124 -9.70 25.68 5.53
N GLU A 125 -9.46 26.51 6.55
CA GLU A 125 -8.73 27.77 6.41
C GLU A 125 -7.31 27.60 5.84
N VAL A 126 -6.66 26.45 6.08
CA VAL A 126 -5.32 26.17 5.53
C VAL A 126 -5.35 26.13 4.01
N GLU A 127 -6.36 25.46 3.44
CA GLU A 127 -6.57 25.38 1.99
C GLU A 127 -6.96 26.75 1.43
N GLU A 128 -7.92 27.44 2.06
CA GLU A 128 -8.33 28.78 1.66
C GLU A 128 -7.18 29.79 1.69
N GLN A 129 -6.29 29.72 2.68
CA GLN A 129 -5.09 30.55 2.76
C GLN A 129 -4.13 30.24 1.62
N PHE A 130 -3.88 28.96 1.34
CA PHE A 130 -3.01 28.53 0.26
C PHE A 130 -3.51 29.04 -1.11
N LEU A 131 -4.81 28.89 -1.37
CA LEU A 131 -5.45 29.40 -2.58
C LEU A 131 -5.39 30.93 -2.67
N ARG A 132 -5.64 31.65 -1.55
CA ARG A 132 -5.50 33.13 -1.49
C ARG A 132 -4.09 33.61 -1.79
N SER A 133 -3.08 32.83 -1.41
CA SER A 133 -1.66 33.11 -1.74
C SER A 133 -1.29 32.84 -3.20
N LYS A 134 -2.26 32.40 -4.03
CA LYS A 134 -2.04 31.92 -5.39
C LYS A 134 -1.03 30.78 -5.43
N GLN A 135 -1.12 29.87 -4.44
CA GLN A 135 -0.32 28.66 -4.34
C GLN A 135 1.21 28.92 -4.39
N ARG A 136 1.66 30.09 -3.92
CA ARG A 136 3.08 30.52 -3.96
C ARG A 136 3.77 30.52 -2.60
N GLU A 137 2.99 30.46 -1.52
CA GLU A 137 3.51 30.40 -0.16
C GLU A 137 3.22 29.04 0.46
N LEU A 138 4.08 28.60 1.38
CA LEU A 138 3.80 27.40 2.16
C LEU A 138 2.51 27.59 2.98
N PRO A 139 1.63 26.57 3.06
CA PRO A 139 0.48 26.61 3.96
C PRO A 139 0.93 26.85 5.41
N ARG A 140 0.18 27.64 6.18
CA ARG A 140 0.45 27.81 7.61
C ARG A 140 -0.43 26.85 8.38
N VAL A 141 0.21 25.88 9.03
CA VAL A 141 -0.48 24.81 9.75
C VAL A 141 -0.13 24.89 11.22
N SER A 142 -1.15 24.86 12.06
CA SER A 142 -1.00 24.67 13.50
C SER A 142 -1.82 23.45 13.93
N TYR A 143 -1.30 22.67 14.87
CA TYR A 143 -2.01 21.52 15.42
C TYR A 143 -2.50 21.86 16.82
N SER A 144 -3.76 21.51 17.11
CA SER A 144 -4.29 21.59 18.48
C SER A 144 -3.46 20.73 19.42
N GLU A 145 -3.16 21.26 20.62
CA GLU A 145 -2.55 20.49 21.71
C GLU A 145 -3.47 19.35 22.19
N ASP A 146 -4.79 19.52 22.04
CA ASP A 146 -5.76 18.49 22.38
C ASP A 146 -5.78 17.35 21.33
N LEU A 147 -5.36 16.16 21.77
CA LEU A 147 -5.40 14.92 21.00
C LEU A 147 -6.73 14.16 21.17
N GLY A 148 -7.65 14.66 22.01
CA GLY A 148 -8.86 13.96 22.44
C GLY A 148 -8.60 12.93 23.54
N PHE A 149 -7.39 12.88 24.10
CA PHE A 149 -6.99 12.05 25.24
C PHE A 149 -5.70 12.60 25.87
N ASP A 150 -5.42 12.23 27.13
CA ASP A 150 -4.15 12.54 27.80
C ASP A 150 -3.04 11.60 27.26
N PRO A 151 -2.05 12.11 26.51
CA PRO A 151 -1.00 11.27 25.93
C PRO A 151 -0.10 10.65 26.99
N GLU A 152 0.22 11.35 28.08
CA GLU A 152 1.11 10.84 29.12
C GLU A 152 0.44 9.73 29.93
N ALA A 153 -0.84 9.89 30.26
CA ALA A 153 -1.63 8.81 30.86
C ALA A 153 -1.73 7.61 29.93
N LYS A 154 -1.93 7.83 28.62
CA LYS A 154 -2.02 6.76 27.64
C LYS A 154 -0.71 5.98 27.49
N LEU A 155 0.44 6.67 27.52
CA LEU A 155 1.75 6.02 27.50
C LEU A 155 1.94 5.10 28.72
N ARG A 156 1.57 5.56 29.92
CA ARG A 156 1.64 4.75 31.15
C ARG A 156 0.72 3.53 31.08
N GLU A 157 -0.52 3.70 30.65
CA GLU A 157 -1.48 2.60 30.49
C GLU A 157 -0.95 1.51 29.54
N ILE A 158 -0.41 1.89 28.38
CA ILE A 158 0.15 0.93 27.42
C ILE A 158 1.40 0.25 27.99
N GLU A 159 2.24 0.97 28.72
CA GLU A 159 3.41 0.38 29.38
C GLU A 159 3.02 -0.67 30.43
N GLU A 160 1.97 -0.41 31.21
CA GLU A 160 1.41 -1.41 32.13
C GLU A 160 0.89 -2.65 31.40
N ILE A 161 0.18 -2.47 30.28
CA ILE A 161 -0.28 -3.60 29.44
C ILE A 161 0.90 -4.44 28.93
N LEU A 162 1.98 -3.79 28.47
CA LEU A 162 3.18 -4.48 28.00
C LEU A 162 3.84 -5.32 29.11
N ARG A 163 4.00 -4.73 30.31
CA ARG A 163 4.56 -5.42 31.49
C ARG A 163 3.70 -6.60 31.93
N ASP A 164 2.39 -6.41 31.96
CA ASP A 164 1.44 -7.46 32.31
C ASP A 164 1.45 -8.59 31.28
N ALA A 165 1.43 -8.28 29.99
CA ALA A 165 1.49 -9.28 28.93
C ALA A 165 2.77 -10.12 29.02
N GLU A 166 3.91 -9.50 29.32
CA GLU A 166 5.15 -10.23 29.55
C GLU A 166 5.12 -11.10 30.80
N ARG A 167 4.57 -10.60 31.92
CA ARG A 167 4.48 -11.35 33.18
C ARG A 167 3.55 -12.55 33.06
N GLU A 168 2.38 -12.38 32.45
CA GLU A 168 1.32 -13.40 32.41
C GLU A 168 1.54 -14.45 31.30
N LEU A 169 2.02 -14.04 30.12
CA LEU A 169 2.22 -14.95 28.97
C LEU A 169 3.68 -15.41 28.82
N GLY A 170 4.62 -14.65 29.38
CA GLY A 170 6.05 -14.90 29.22
C GLY A 170 6.63 -14.36 27.91
N LYS A 171 7.95 -14.20 27.88
CA LYS A 171 8.67 -13.59 26.75
C LYS A 171 8.60 -14.39 25.45
N ARG A 172 8.49 -15.71 25.55
CA ARG A 172 8.58 -16.66 24.42
C ARG A 172 7.22 -17.01 23.80
N ASP A 173 6.12 -16.58 24.41
CA ASP A 173 4.80 -16.85 23.87
C ASP A 173 4.58 -16.07 22.57
N ARG A 174 4.24 -16.77 21.49
CA ARG A 174 4.18 -16.20 20.14
C ARG A 174 2.98 -15.28 19.95
N LEU A 175 1.83 -15.62 20.53
CA LEU A 175 0.64 -14.75 20.50
C LEU A 175 0.83 -13.52 21.40
N GLY A 176 1.46 -13.70 22.55
CA GLY A 176 1.89 -12.64 23.46
C GLY A 176 2.94 -11.73 22.84
N GLN A 177 3.80 -12.23 21.95
CA GLN A 177 4.69 -11.38 21.14
C GLN A 177 3.90 -10.52 20.16
N ILE A 178 2.97 -11.09 19.39
CA ILE A 178 2.09 -10.33 18.48
C ILE A 178 1.34 -9.23 19.24
N LEU A 179 0.76 -9.57 20.40
CA LEU A 179 0.00 -8.63 21.21
C LEU A 179 0.89 -7.50 21.77
N ARG A 180 2.09 -7.83 22.28
CA ARG A 180 3.05 -6.83 22.78
C ARG A 180 3.56 -5.93 21.67
N THR A 181 3.92 -6.47 20.51
CA THR A 181 4.30 -5.66 19.34
C THR A 181 3.17 -4.72 18.94
N THR A 182 1.92 -5.23 18.90
CA THR A 182 0.73 -4.41 18.61
C THR A 182 0.56 -3.26 19.60
N ALA A 183 0.67 -3.54 20.91
CA ALA A 183 0.55 -2.53 21.95
C ALA A 183 1.70 -1.50 21.88
N ASP A 184 2.93 -1.95 21.63
CA ASP A 184 4.09 -1.08 21.51
C ASP A 184 3.98 -0.13 20.30
N GLU A 185 3.45 -0.58 19.18
CA GLU A 185 3.21 0.32 18.05
C GLU A 185 2.19 1.41 18.39
N TYR A 186 1.14 1.12 19.17
CA TYR A 186 0.24 2.18 19.65
C TYR A 186 0.95 3.15 20.59
N ARG A 187 1.88 2.68 21.42
CA ARG A 187 2.74 3.55 22.23
C ARG A 187 3.57 4.49 21.36
N GLN A 188 4.16 3.97 20.28
CA GLN A 188 4.93 4.76 19.32
C GLN A 188 4.03 5.75 18.56
N VAL A 189 2.80 5.38 18.20
CA VAL A 189 1.81 6.29 17.61
C VAL A 189 1.50 7.46 18.54
N VAL A 190 1.32 7.24 19.84
CA VAL A 190 1.08 8.33 20.79
C VAL A 190 2.27 9.31 20.79
N ARG A 191 3.49 8.80 20.85
CA ARG A 191 4.72 9.63 20.76
C ARG A 191 4.80 10.38 19.43
N MET A 192 4.44 9.72 18.32
CA MET A 192 4.41 10.33 17.00
C MET A 192 3.45 11.51 17.00
N LEU A 193 2.24 11.34 17.51
CA LEU A 193 1.23 12.40 17.59
C LEU A 193 1.63 13.56 18.52
N MET A 194 2.39 13.30 19.58
CA MET A 194 2.96 14.38 20.41
C MET A 194 4.01 15.20 19.65
N GLY A 195 4.69 14.60 18.66
CA GLY A 195 5.72 15.25 17.87
C GLY A 195 5.23 15.96 16.59
N ARG A 196 3.92 16.10 16.37
CA ARG A 196 3.37 16.73 15.15
C ARG A 196 4.03 18.06 14.83
N GLY A 197 4.37 18.29 13.56
CA GLY A 197 5.07 19.49 13.09
C GLY A 197 6.58 19.50 13.42
N THR A 198 7.17 18.36 13.77
CA THR A 198 8.61 18.25 14.10
C THR A 198 9.27 17.08 13.39
N LYS A 199 10.61 17.05 13.37
CA LYS A 199 11.39 15.90 12.86
C LYS A 199 11.18 14.61 13.68
N THR A 200 10.77 14.73 14.94
CA THR A 200 10.44 13.58 15.80
C THR A 200 9.23 12.82 15.26
N PHE A 201 8.21 13.55 14.77
CA PHE A 201 7.06 12.92 14.11
C PHE A 201 7.50 12.08 12.91
N TYR A 202 8.36 12.63 12.05
CA TYR A 202 8.88 11.91 10.88
C TYR A 202 9.66 10.64 11.29
N THR A 203 10.55 10.76 12.28
CA THR A 203 11.36 9.62 12.75
C THR A 203 10.44 8.46 13.17
N LEU A 204 9.43 8.74 13.99
CA LEU A 204 8.47 7.74 14.45
C LEU A 204 7.53 7.26 13.32
N SER A 205 7.12 8.14 12.41
CA SER A 205 6.34 7.76 11.23
C SER A 205 7.10 6.77 10.37
N ARG A 206 8.39 7.03 10.12
CA ARG A 206 9.25 6.15 9.33
C ARG A 206 9.46 4.81 10.01
N GLU A 207 9.60 4.77 11.33
CA GLU A 207 9.65 3.51 12.09
C GLU A 207 8.35 2.71 11.97
N LEU A 208 7.19 3.37 12.04
CA LEU A 208 5.86 2.73 12.04
C LEU A 208 5.35 2.30 10.66
N TYR A 209 5.62 3.10 9.62
CA TYR A 209 5.08 2.89 8.27
C TYR A 209 6.16 2.54 7.24
N GLY A 210 7.44 2.61 7.61
CA GLY A 210 8.57 2.48 6.71
C GLY A 210 8.84 3.74 5.90
N SER A 211 9.72 3.58 4.91
CA SER A 211 10.13 4.60 3.95
C SER A 211 10.16 4.01 2.52
N PRO A 212 9.95 4.83 1.47
CA PRO A 212 10.25 4.43 0.09
C PRO A 212 11.69 3.90 -0.09
N LYS A 213 12.62 4.32 0.77
CA LYS A 213 14.03 3.89 0.73
C LYS A 213 14.26 2.52 1.38
N ASP A 214 13.26 1.96 2.06
CA ASP A 214 13.36 0.64 2.66
C ASP A 214 13.58 -0.43 1.59
N LYS A 215 14.43 -1.40 1.91
CA LYS A 215 14.65 -2.57 1.07
C LYS A 215 13.55 -3.61 1.29
N LEU A 216 13.15 -4.26 0.21
CA LEU A 216 12.31 -5.45 0.25
C LEU A 216 13.09 -6.62 0.86
N PRO A 217 12.42 -7.75 1.18
CA PRO A 217 13.07 -8.93 1.76
C PRO A 217 14.22 -9.52 0.94
N ASP A 218 14.38 -9.13 -0.32
CA ASP A 218 15.52 -9.50 -1.16
C ASP A 218 16.82 -8.76 -0.79
N GLY A 219 16.75 -7.73 0.05
CA GLY A 219 17.85 -6.87 0.48
C GLY A 219 18.42 -5.97 -0.63
N LYS A 220 17.84 -5.97 -1.83
CA LYS A 220 18.39 -5.33 -3.03
C LYS A 220 17.46 -4.23 -3.54
N THR A 221 16.20 -4.57 -3.76
CA THR A 221 15.21 -3.70 -4.38
C THR A 221 14.55 -2.84 -3.31
N SER A 222 14.50 -1.53 -3.50
CA SER A 222 13.75 -0.62 -2.62
C SER A 222 12.31 -0.45 -3.07
N VAL A 223 11.46 0.05 -2.17
CA VAL A 223 10.09 0.45 -2.52
C VAL A 223 10.09 1.56 -3.57
N ARG A 224 11.06 2.48 -3.52
CA ARG A 224 11.32 3.53 -4.51
C ARG A 224 11.62 2.95 -5.90
N ASP A 225 12.51 1.97 -5.97
CA ASP A 225 12.87 1.33 -7.26
C ASP A 225 11.62 0.74 -7.94
N MET A 226 10.77 0.05 -7.16
CA MET A 226 9.50 -0.47 -7.67
C MET A 226 8.52 0.64 -8.07
N GLY A 227 8.50 1.75 -7.32
CA GLY A 227 7.69 2.92 -7.64
C GLY A 227 8.04 3.54 -8.99
N PHE A 228 9.33 3.63 -9.32
CA PHE A 228 9.77 4.13 -10.64
C PHE A 228 9.45 3.16 -11.76
N VAL A 229 9.70 1.85 -11.57
CA VAL A 229 9.34 0.84 -12.59
C VAL A 229 7.84 0.89 -12.88
N LEU A 230 6.99 0.96 -11.85
CA LEU A 230 5.55 1.05 -12.03
C LEU A 230 5.12 2.38 -12.66
N TYR A 231 5.80 3.48 -12.31
CA TYR A 231 5.57 4.79 -12.93
C TYR A 231 5.79 4.75 -14.43
N ASP A 232 6.92 4.21 -14.89
CA ASP A 232 7.28 4.13 -16.31
C ASP A 232 6.26 3.28 -17.08
N LEU A 233 5.89 2.12 -16.52
CA LEU A 233 4.89 1.23 -17.10
C LEU A 233 3.51 1.90 -17.23
N LEU A 234 3.05 2.59 -16.18
CA LEU A 234 1.73 3.25 -16.18
C LEU A 234 1.70 4.48 -17.08
N THR A 235 2.82 5.21 -17.17
CA THR A 235 2.97 6.37 -18.06
C THR A 235 2.92 5.92 -19.53
N ALA A 236 3.57 4.82 -19.87
CA ALA A 236 3.56 4.26 -21.22
C ALA A 236 2.17 3.85 -21.71
N ILE A 237 1.28 3.43 -20.79
CA ILE A 237 -0.10 3.05 -21.11
C ILE A 237 -0.95 4.25 -21.58
N GLY A 238 -0.57 5.49 -21.22
CA GLY A 238 -1.25 6.70 -21.68
C GLY A 238 -2.74 6.72 -21.36
N GLY A 239 -3.10 6.36 -20.12
CA GLY A 239 -4.41 5.88 -19.66
C GLY A 239 -5.69 6.61 -20.11
N GLU A 240 -5.61 7.86 -20.57
CA GLU A 240 -6.73 8.57 -21.22
C GLU A 240 -7.13 7.96 -22.58
N ARG A 241 -6.29 7.11 -23.16
CA ARG A 241 -6.49 6.50 -24.48
C ARG A 241 -7.21 5.15 -24.45
N LEU A 242 -7.44 4.56 -23.27
CA LEU A 242 -7.92 3.17 -23.15
C LEU A 242 -9.45 3.01 -23.02
N GLY A 243 -10.21 4.08 -23.16
CA GLY A 243 -11.67 4.02 -23.15
C GLY A 243 -12.32 5.39 -22.91
N PRO A 244 -13.65 5.48 -23.06
CA PRO A 244 -14.35 6.72 -22.78
C PRO A 244 -14.19 7.12 -21.30
N PRO A 245 -14.12 8.42 -20.99
CA PRO A 245 -14.08 8.89 -19.61
C PRO A 245 -15.34 8.45 -18.87
N GLN A 246 -15.17 7.99 -17.63
CA GLN A 246 -16.30 7.59 -16.80
C GLN A 246 -17.00 8.82 -16.24
N GLN A 247 -18.29 8.95 -16.53
CA GLN A 247 -19.10 10.05 -16.02
C GLN A 247 -19.45 9.82 -14.55
N ARG A 248 -19.28 10.86 -13.72
CA ARG A 248 -19.61 10.84 -12.29
C ARG A 248 -21.03 11.39 -12.10
N GLU A 249 -22.02 10.51 -12.28
CA GLU A 249 -23.45 10.87 -12.25
C GLU A 249 -24.19 10.33 -11.02
N ILE A 250 -23.55 9.46 -10.23
CA ILE A 250 -24.15 8.83 -9.06
C ILE A 250 -23.92 9.76 -7.86
N THR A 251 -25.00 10.23 -7.22
CA THR A 251 -24.87 11.07 -6.02
C THR A 251 -24.40 10.25 -4.81
N ALA A 252 -23.94 10.92 -3.76
CA ALA A 252 -23.55 10.28 -2.51
C ALA A 252 -24.67 9.40 -1.92
N GLU A 253 -25.92 9.84 -1.97
CA GLU A 253 -27.09 9.11 -1.47
C GLU A 253 -27.36 7.85 -2.30
N MET A 254 -27.29 7.97 -3.63
CA MET A 254 -27.46 6.84 -4.53
C MET A 254 -26.35 5.80 -4.33
N ALA A 255 -25.10 6.25 -4.24
CA ALA A 255 -23.96 5.38 -3.95
C ALA A 255 -24.11 4.69 -2.59
N ALA A 256 -24.60 5.39 -1.56
CA ALA A 256 -24.85 4.80 -0.25
C ALA A 256 -25.93 3.71 -0.29
N ILE A 257 -27.04 3.93 -1.00
CA ILE A 257 -28.10 2.93 -1.18
C ILE A 257 -27.53 1.69 -1.88
N GLU A 258 -26.80 1.89 -2.98
CA GLU A 258 -26.24 0.81 -3.76
C GLU A 258 -25.20 -0.01 -2.97
N LEU A 259 -24.30 0.67 -2.26
CA LEU A 259 -23.29 0.02 -1.43
C LEU A 259 -23.90 -0.71 -0.23
N ASN A 260 -24.93 -0.16 0.43
CA ASN A 260 -25.65 -0.91 1.48
C ASN A 260 -26.21 -2.22 0.89
N ALA A 261 -26.89 -2.19 -0.25
CA ALA A 261 -27.46 -3.39 -0.87
C ALA A 261 -26.38 -4.40 -1.30
N ARG A 262 -25.22 -3.94 -1.77
CA ARG A 262 -24.05 -4.78 -2.11
C ARG A 262 -23.45 -5.41 -0.85
N PHE A 263 -23.28 -4.64 0.21
CA PHE A 263 -22.75 -5.09 1.49
C PHE A 263 -23.68 -6.06 2.21
N ASP A 264 -24.99 -5.85 2.19
CA ASP A 264 -25.96 -6.80 2.74
C ASP A 264 -25.84 -8.17 2.06
N ARG A 265 -25.59 -8.22 0.74
CA ARG A 265 -25.38 -9.49 0.02
C ARG A 265 -24.08 -10.17 0.43
N PHE A 266 -23.00 -9.43 0.60
CA PHE A 266 -21.67 -9.99 0.90
C PHE A 266 -21.52 -10.37 2.38
N PHE A 267 -21.98 -9.52 3.29
CA PHE A 267 -21.85 -9.69 4.74
C PHE A 267 -23.04 -10.41 5.39
N GLY A 268 -24.13 -10.60 4.65
CA GLY A 268 -25.32 -11.28 5.12
C GLY A 268 -25.97 -10.55 6.29
N GLY A 269 -26.10 -11.23 7.43
CA GLY A 269 -26.76 -10.67 8.62
C GLY A 269 -25.94 -9.63 9.41
N ALA A 270 -24.70 -9.33 9.00
CA ALA A 270 -23.93 -8.26 9.64
C ALA A 270 -24.40 -6.89 9.14
N SER A 271 -24.83 -6.03 10.06
CA SER A 271 -25.33 -4.70 9.74
C SER A 271 -24.19 -3.73 9.44
N ILE A 272 -23.81 -3.63 8.17
CA ILE A 272 -22.86 -2.63 7.69
C ILE A 272 -23.64 -1.38 7.29
N ARG A 273 -23.23 -0.24 7.85
CA ARG A 273 -23.93 1.02 7.60
C ARG A 273 -23.13 1.86 6.61
N VAL A 274 -23.68 2.09 5.43
CA VAL A 274 -23.18 3.13 4.53
C VAL A 274 -23.95 4.41 4.77
N GLN A 275 -23.25 5.48 5.16
CA GLN A 275 -23.83 6.75 5.58
C GLN A 275 -23.21 7.92 4.82
N VAL A 276 -24.02 8.91 4.48
CA VAL A 276 -23.52 10.19 3.96
C VAL A 276 -23.09 11.06 5.13
N ASP A 277 -21.90 11.66 5.04
CA ASP A 277 -21.30 12.48 6.10
C ASP A 277 -20.68 13.76 5.50
N ASP A 278 -21.14 14.91 5.97
CA ASP A 278 -20.70 16.23 5.51
C ASP A 278 -19.30 16.60 6.02
N SER A 279 -18.79 15.91 7.06
CA SER A 279 -17.52 16.24 7.72
C SER A 279 -16.30 15.55 7.09
N LEU A 280 -16.51 14.70 6.08
CA LEU A 280 -15.45 13.99 5.39
C LEU A 280 -14.65 14.90 4.45
N LEU A 281 -13.33 14.79 4.52
CA LEU A 281 -12.40 15.46 3.60
C LEU A 281 -12.07 14.61 2.37
N ALA A 282 -12.36 13.31 2.40
CA ALA A 282 -12.18 12.39 1.28
C ALA A 282 -13.55 11.93 0.79
N ASP A 283 -13.66 11.54 -0.49
CA ASP A 283 -14.93 11.10 -1.08
C ASP A 283 -15.59 9.93 -0.32
N ALA A 284 -14.79 9.06 0.29
CA ALA A 284 -15.27 8.05 1.21
C ALA A 284 -14.22 7.65 2.27
N ALA A 285 -14.65 6.99 3.34
CA ALA A 285 -13.78 6.38 4.34
C ALA A 285 -14.45 5.16 5.02
N ALA A 286 -13.71 4.05 5.20
CA ALA A 286 -14.18 2.91 5.97
C ALA A 286 -13.82 2.98 7.46
N GLY A 287 -14.77 2.50 8.27
CA GLY A 287 -14.61 2.21 9.70
C GLY A 287 -14.63 0.71 10.00
N SER A 288 -14.88 0.36 11.27
CA SER A 288 -15.00 -1.04 11.72
C SER A 288 -16.20 -1.79 11.13
N ASP A 289 -17.27 -1.05 10.87
CA ASP A 289 -18.64 -1.53 10.65
C ASP A 289 -19.43 -0.56 9.76
N TYR A 290 -18.76 0.41 9.13
CA TYR A 290 -19.39 1.42 8.31
C TYR A 290 -18.50 1.86 7.16
N VAL A 291 -19.13 2.40 6.12
CA VAL A 291 -18.48 3.21 5.09
C VAL A 291 -19.16 4.56 5.09
N LYS A 292 -18.40 5.64 5.23
CA LYS A 292 -18.91 6.99 5.11
C LYS A 292 -18.62 7.51 3.72
N ILE A 293 -19.60 8.15 3.11
CA ILE A 293 -19.50 8.80 1.80
C ILE A 293 -19.65 10.30 2.03
N ARG A 294 -18.78 11.10 1.42
CA ARG A 294 -18.83 12.56 1.55
C ARG A 294 -20.08 13.11 0.86
N SER A 295 -20.81 13.94 1.57
CA SER A 295 -21.95 14.66 1.01
C SER A 295 -21.54 15.57 -0.16
N GLY A 296 -22.39 15.62 -1.18
CA GLY A 296 -22.12 16.37 -2.41
C GLY A 296 -21.05 15.75 -3.32
N ALA A 297 -20.41 14.64 -2.93
CA ALA A 297 -19.53 13.91 -3.83
C ALA A 297 -20.35 13.20 -4.92
N MET A 298 -19.82 13.21 -6.14
CA MET A 298 -20.37 12.50 -7.30
C MET A 298 -19.48 11.31 -7.63
N PHE A 299 -20.08 10.19 -8.01
CA PHE A 299 -19.40 8.93 -8.24
C PHE A 299 -19.69 8.41 -9.64
N SER A 300 -18.70 7.78 -10.26
CA SER A 300 -18.89 6.91 -11.41
C SER A 300 -19.26 5.50 -10.95
N ARG A 301 -19.71 4.64 -11.88
CA ARG A 301 -19.94 3.22 -11.59
C ARG A 301 -18.66 2.53 -11.11
N SER A 302 -17.52 2.83 -11.73
CA SER A 302 -16.23 2.27 -11.29
C SER A 302 -15.82 2.76 -9.91
N ASP A 303 -16.17 4.00 -9.52
CA ASP A 303 -15.91 4.45 -8.15
C ASP A 303 -16.68 3.60 -7.13
N VAL A 304 -17.97 3.32 -7.39
CA VAL A 304 -18.79 2.45 -6.54
C VAL A 304 -18.24 1.02 -6.51
N ASP A 305 -17.80 0.48 -7.65
CA ASP A 305 -17.18 -0.84 -7.73
C ASP A 305 -15.86 -0.89 -6.94
N ILE A 306 -15.02 0.14 -7.02
CA ILE A 306 -13.80 0.26 -6.22
C ILE A 306 -14.13 0.34 -4.73
N LEU A 307 -15.13 1.13 -4.32
CA LEU A 307 -15.54 1.22 -2.91
C LEU A 307 -16.00 -0.13 -2.37
N GLU A 308 -16.79 -0.89 -3.13
CA GLU A 308 -17.20 -2.23 -2.71
C GLU A 308 -15.98 -3.16 -2.48
N ALA A 309 -15.03 -3.15 -3.42
CA ALA A 309 -13.90 -4.08 -3.41
C ALA A 309 -12.79 -3.66 -2.41
N HIS A 310 -12.40 -2.39 -2.42
CA HIS A 310 -11.34 -1.84 -1.59
C HIS A 310 -11.80 -1.66 -0.14
N GLU A 311 -12.87 -0.89 0.06
CA GLU A 311 -13.35 -0.54 1.39
C GLU A 311 -14.15 -1.69 2.01
N GLY A 312 -15.07 -2.29 1.24
CA GLY A 312 -15.90 -3.40 1.70
C GLY A 312 -15.11 -4.70 1.91
N TRP A 313 -14.70 -5.34 0.81
CA TRP A 313 -14.14 -6.70 0.86
C TRP A 313 -12.80 -6.81 1.57
N VAL A 314 -12.08 -5.69 1.76
CA VAL A 314 -10.82 -5.69 2.52
C VAL A 314 -10.99 -4.99 3.87
N HIS A 315 -11.18 -3.66 3.89
CA HIS A 315 -11.08 -2.92 5.15
C HIS A 315 -12.18 -3.26 6.14
N VAL A 316 -13.44 -3.31 5.70
CA VAL A 316 -14.59 -3.70 6.52
C VAL A 316 -14.54 -5.19 6.83
N ALA A 317 -14.34 -6.06 5.83
CA ALA A 317 -14.32 -7.51 6.03
C ALA A 317 -13.30 -7.96 7.07
N THR A 318 -12.06 -7.48 6.97
CA THR A 318 -11.01 -7.79 7.96
C THR A 318 -11.32 -7.23 9.35
N SER A 319 -11.97 -6.06 9.44
CA SER A 319 -12.40 -5.52 10.74
C SER A 319 -13.47 -6.40 11.39
N LEU A 320 -14.44 -6.89 10.62
CA LEU A 320 -15.49 -7.80 11.10
C LEU A 320 -14.93 -9.18 11.45
N ASN A 321 -14.06 -9.73 10.59
CA ASN A 321 -13.38 -11.01 10.84
C ASN A 321 -12.58 -10.95 12.15
N GLY A 322 -11.86 -9.85 12.39
CA GLY A 322 -11.13 -9.62 13.64
C GLY A 322 -12.04 -9.48 14.87
N GLN A 323 -13.20 -8.84 14.72
CA GLN A 323 -14.20 -8.73 15.80
C GLN A 323 -14.84 -10.07 16.14
N ALA A 324 -15.02 -10.94 15.14
CA ALA A 324 -15.61 -12.27 15.27
C ALA A 324 -14.66 -13.31 15.88
N GLN A 325 -13.39 -12.96 16.11
CA GLN A 325 -12.42 -13.87 16.73
C GLN A 325 -12.79 -14.18 18.19
N PRO A 326 -12.69 -15.45 18.63
CA PRO A 326 -13.12 -15.83 19.97
C PRO A 326 -12.19 -15.30 21.06
N VAL A 327 -10.88 -15.34 20.82
CA VAL A 327 -9.84 -14.86 21.75
C VAL A 327 -9.02 -13.75 21.11
N ALA A 328 -8.65 -13.91 19.84
CA ALA A 328 -7.77 -13.00 19.11
C ALA A 328 -8.42 -11.67 18.65
N ARG A 329 -9.23 -11.03 19.49
CA ARG A 329 -10.02 -9.83 19.14
C ARG A 329 -9.17 -8.60 18.82
N TRP A 330 -7.90 -8.57 19.22
CA TRP A 330 -6.98 -7.47 18.85
C TRP A 330 -6.87 -7.28 17.33
N LEU A 331 -7.12 -8.34 16.56
CA LEU A 331 -7.17 -8.33 15.11
C LEU A 331 -8.29 -7.45 14.52
N ALA A 332 -9.25 -6.98 15.33
CA ALA A 332 -10.31 -6.07 14.91
C ALA A 332 -9.80 -4.67 14.51
N LYS A 333 -8.64 -4.26 15.03
CA LYS A 333 -8.05 -2.93 14.78
C LYS A 333 -6.57 -3.09 14.49
N GLY A 334 -6.15 -2.55 13.34
CA GLY A 334 -4.80 -2.70 12.83
C GLY A 334 -3.88 -1.64 13.43
N PRO A 335 -2.75 -2.03 14.05
CA PRO A 335 -1.66 -1.09 14.33
C PRO A 335 -0.89 -0.81 13.02
N PRO A 336 -0.01 0.23 12.99
CA PRO A 336 0.74 0.63 11.80
C PRO A 336 1.39 -0.50 10.99
N ARG A 337 2.02 -1.52 11.59
CA ARG A 337 2.65 -2.63 10.84
C ARG A 337 1.70 -3.39 9.91
N THR A 338 0.41 -3.39 10.21
CA THR A 338 -0.59 -4.09 9.38
C THR A 338 -0.99 -3.28 8.14
N THR A 339 -0.64 -1.98 8.09
CA THR A 339 -1.07 -1.05 7.04
C THR A 339 -0.63 -1.52 5.64
N ALA A 340 0.62 -1.97 5.49
CA ALA A 340 1.13 -2.45 4.21
C ALA A 340 0.32 -3.65 3.70
N VAL A 341 0.04 -4.63 4.57
CA VAL A 341 -0.81 -5.80 4.19
C VAL A 341 -2.18 -5.33 3.74
N GLN A 342 -2.84 -4.48 4.53
CA GLN A 342 -4.20 -4.04 4.29
C GLN A 342 -4.35 -3.21 3.00
N GLU A 343 -3.55 -2.15 2.85
CA GLU A 343 -3.60 -1.29 1.67
C GLU A 343 -3.17 -2.07 0.42
N GLY A 344 -2.16 -2.94 0.55
CA GLY A 344 -1.72 -3.82 -0.54
C GLY A 344 -2.78 -4.81 -0.99
N LEU A 345 -3.52 -5.43 -0.05
CA LEU A 345 -4.61 -6.35 -0.35
C LEU A 345 -5.73 -5.61 -1.07
N ALA A 346 -6.06 -4.42 -0.60
CA ALA A 346 -7.12 -3.61 -1.20
C ALA A 346 -6.81 -3.25 -2.65
N VAL A 347 -5.58 -2.83 -2.96
CA VAL A 347 -5.17 -2.57 -4.35
C VAL A 347 -5.09 -3.86 -5.18
N LEU A 348 -4.58 -4.95 -4.61
CA LEU A 348 -4.54 -6.24 -5.30
C LEU A 348 -5.96 -6.74 -5.66
N VAL A 349 -6.92 -6.54 -4.76
CA VAL A 349 -8.33 -6.84 -4.98
C VAL A 349 -8.91 -5.99 -6.12
N GLU A 350 -8.58 -4.68 -6.19
CA GLU A 350 -8.95 -3.83 -7.34
C GLU A 350 -8.40 -4.39 -8.67
N ILE A 351 -7.17 -4.93 -8.67
CA ILE A 351 -6.51 -5.49 -9.86
C ILE A 351 -7.14 -6.83 -10.26
N LEU A 352 -7.28 -7.78 -9.32
CA LEU A 352 -7.79 -9.13 -9.58
C LEU A 352 -9.26 -9.13 -10.06
N THR A 353 -9.99 -8.06 -9.75
CA THR A 353 -11.39 -7.90 -10.12
C THR A 353 -11.59 -6.97 -11.33
N PHE A 354 -10.49 -6.49 -11.93
CA PHE A 354 -10.47 -5.56 -13.05
C PHE A 354 -11.26 -4.26 -12.80
N ARG A 355 -11.27 -3.79 -11.54
CA ARG A 355 -11.97 -2.57 -11.12
C ARG A 355 -11.05 -1.34 -11.10
N SER A 356 -9.73 -1.53 -11.06
CA SER A 356 -8.77 -0.41 -11.14
C SER A 356 -8.63 0.15 -12.56
N THR A 357 -8.48 1.46 -12.68
CA THR A 357 -8.11 2.15 -13.93
C THR A 357 -6.61 2.50 -13.95
N PRO A 358 -6.02 2.80 -15.12
CA PRO A 358 -4.63 3.29 -15.18
C PRO A 358 -4.41 4.57 -14.38
N ARG A 359 -5.35 5.54 -14.44
CA ARG A 359 -5.30 6.78 -13.64
C ARG A 359 -5.34 6.48 -12.14
N ARG A 360 -6.16 5.52 -11.72
CA ARG A 360 -6.25 5.05 -10.33
C ARG A 360 -4.93 4.42 -9.85
N ALA A 361 -4.35 3.53 -10.65
CA ALA A 361 -3.07 2.89 -10.35
C ALA A 361 -1.93 3.93 -10.29
N LYS A 362 -1.91 4.87 -11.24
CA LYS A 362 -0.92 5.96 -11.27
C LYS A 362 -1.02 6.83 -10.02
N LYS A 363 -2.23 7.23 -9.62
CA LYS A 363 -2.47 7.98 -8.38
C LYS A 363 -1.96 7.28 -7.14
N LEU A 364 -2.12 5.96 -7.04
CA LEU A 364 -1.57 5.18 -5.93
C LEU A 364 -0.04 5.14 -5.94
N ASN A 365 0.55 4.99 -7.12
CA ASN A 365 1.99 4.98 -7.29
C ASN A 365 2.61 6.35 -6.97
N ASP A 366 1.98 7.42 -7.47
CA ASP A 366 2.45 8.79 -7.30
C ASP A 366 2.47 9.23 -5.83
N ARG A 367 1.60 8.66 -4.97
CA ARG A 367 1.66 8.88 -3.52
C ARG A 367 2.97 8.42 -2.90
N ILE A 368 3.56 7.34 -3.41
CA ILE A 368 4.84 6.82 -2.92
C ILE A 368 5.96 7.75 -3.37
N LEU A 369 5.95 8.14 -4.65
CA LEU A 369 6.92 9.07 -5.22
C LEU A 369 6.87 10.44 -4.54
N ALA A 370 5.69 10.90 -4.13
CA ALA A 370 5.53 12.13 -3.37
C ALA A 370 6.20 12.04 -1.98
N VAL A 371 6.04 10.90 -1.27
CA VAL A 371 6.76 10.66 -0.01
C VAL A 371 8.26 10.61 -0.24
N ASP A 372 8.73 9.93 -1.28
CA ASP A 372 10.16 9.84 -1.64
C ASP A 372 10.76 11.22 -1.91
N LYS A 373 10.09 12.04 -2.74
CA LYS A 373 10.47 13.43 -3.01
C LYS A 373 10.53 14.25 -1.72
N ALA A 374 9.52 14.14 -0.87
CA ALA A 374 9.49 14.87 0.39
C ALA A 374 10.59 14.41 1.36
N GLU A 375 10.92 13.11 1.42
CA GLU A 375 12.07 12.62 2.18
C GLU A 375 13.42 13.10 1.60
N ASP A 376 13.49 13.35 0.29
CA ASP A 376 14.66 13.93 -0.39
C ASP A 376 14.75 15.47 -0.23
N GLY A 377 13.82 16.08 0.50
CA GLY A 377 13.85 17.52 0.82
C GLY A 377 12.91 18.39 0.00
N ALA A 378 12.07 17.80 -0.87
CA ALA A 378 11.03 18.56 -1.56
C ALA A 378 10.01 19.12 -0.55
N SER A 379 9.69 20.39 -0.69
CA SER A 379 8.68 21.07 0.14
C SER A 379 7.25 20.74 -0.31
N PHE A 380 6.26 21.21 0.45
CA PHE A 380 4.85 21.13 0.08
C PHE A 380 4.60 21.72 -1.31
N LEU A 381 5.22 22.86 -1.62
CA LEU A 381 5.08 23.54 -2.92
C LEU A 381 5.66 22.70 -4.04
N ASP A 382 6.84 22.09 -3.84
CA ASP A 382 7.50 21.27 -4.85
C ASP A 382 6.67 20.03 -5.19
N VAL A 383 6.10 19.37 -4.17
CA VAL A 383 5.24 18.19 -4.36
C VAL A 383 3.90 18.58 -4.99
N PHE A 384 3.31 19.71 -4.59
CA PHE A 384 2.10 20.26 -5.21
C PHE A 384 2.31 20.56 -6.70
N GLU A 385 3.38 21.28 -7.05
CA GLU A 385 3.73 21.58 -8.44
C GLU A 385 4.06 20.32 -9.23
N TRP A 386 4.72 19.35 -8.62
CA TRP A 386 4.95 18.05 -9.25
C TRP A 386 3.63 17.37 -9.61
N TYR A 387 2.65 17.29 -8.69
CA TYR A 387 1.32 16.75 -9.04
C TYR A 387 0.66 17.54 -10.18
N ARG A 388 0.84 18.85 -10.26
CA ARG A 388 0.35 19.64 -11.40
C ARG A 388 1.03 19.25 -12.71
N THR A 389 2.34 19.01 -12.70
CA THR A 389 3.07 18.49 -13.88
C THR A 389 2.65 17.09 -14.29
N GLU A 390 2.19 16.28 -13.33
CA GLU A 390 1.63 14.95 -13.57
C GLU A 390 0.19 14.96 -14.13
N GLY A 391 -0.40 16.15 -14.33
CA GLY A 391 -1.72 16.33 -14.95
C GLY A 391 -2.91 16.19 -14.00
N TYR A 392 -2.68 16.33 -12.68
CA TYR A 392 -3.78 16.35 -11.72
C TYR A 392 -4.44 17.74 -11.64
N GLU A 393 -5.73 17.75 -11.32
CA GLU A 393 -6.48 18.97 -11.05
C GLU A 393 -5.97 19.64 -9.76
N GLU A 394 -6.07 20.96 -9.69
CA GLU A 394 -5.47 21.76 -8.62
C GLU A 394 -5.92 21.32 -7.21
N GLU A 395 -7.23 21.06 -7.04
CA GLU A 395 -7.78 20.54 -5.79
C GLU A 395 -7.12 19.19 -5.44
N GLU A 396 -7.01 18.28 -6.41
CA GLU A 396 -6.38 16.97 -6.22
C GLU A 396 -4.88 17.09 -5.89
N CYS A 397 -4.16 18.03 -6.50
CA CYS A 397 -2.76 18.35 -6.17
C CYS A 397 -2.62 18.75 -4.70
N PHE A 398 -3.46 19.67 -4.22
CA PHE A 398 -3.44 20.11 -2.81
C PHE A 398 -3.77 18.95 -1.88
N GLN A 399 -4.83 18.19 -2.17
CA GLN A 399 -5.23 17.07 -1.33
C GLN A 399 -4.15 15.99 -1.26
N ASN A 400 -3.47 15.66 -2.38
CA ASN A 400 -2.40 14.68 -2.39
C ASN A 400 -1.13 15.19 -1.68
N ALA A 401 -0.72 16.45 -1.89
CA ALA A 401 0.39 17.05 -1.14
C ALA A 401 0.10 17.07 0.37
N ARG A 402 -1.11 17.49 0.78
CA ARG A 402 -1.53 17.49 2.19
C ARG A 402 -1.39 16.11 2.84
N ARG A 403 -1.67 15.01 2.13
CA ARG A 403 -1.52 13.66 2.67
C ARG A 403 -0.09 13.33 3.09
N VAL A 404 0.89 13.85 2.33
CA VAL A 404 2.33 13.66 2.56
C VAL A 404 2.82 14.55 3.69
N PHE A 405 2.32 15.79 3.79
CA PHE A 405 2.86 16.79 4.74
C PHE A 405 2.09 16.90 6.06
N ARG A 406 0.88 16.37 6.17
CA ARG A 406 0.13 16.38 7.44
C ARG A 406 0.91 15.66 8.55
N GLY A 407 1.08 16.33 9.68
CA GLY A 407 1.92 15.91 10.81
C GLY A 407 3.42 16.17 10.66
N GLY A 408 3.93 16.33 9.43
CA GLY A 408 5.36 16.54 9.14
C GLY A 408 5.77 18.01 8.98
N LEU A 409 6.97 18.24 8.45
CA LEU A 409 7.50 19.56 8.10
C LEU A 409 7.16 19.92 6.65
N LEU A 410 6.62 21.12 6.42
CA LEU A 410 6.19 21.57 5.09
C LEU A 410 7.36 21.97 4.18
N GLU A 411 8.52 22.26 4.74
CA GLU A 411 9.74 22.61 3.99
C GLU A 411 10.43 21.39 3.36
N GLY A 412 9.99 20.17 3.70
CA GLY A 412 10.59 18.92 3.23
C GLY A 412 11.55 18.27 4.24
N GLY A 413 12.02 17.08 3.89
CA GLY A 413 12.98 16.28 4.66
C GLY A 413 12.39 15.53 5.87
N ALA A 414 11.12 15.77 6.23
CA ALA A 414 10.45 15.10 7.34
C ALA A 414 8.92 14.94 7.11
N PRO A 415 8.48 14.20 6.08
CA PRO A 415 7.07 14.00 5.76
C PRO A 415 6.37 12.96 6.66
N PHE A 416 5.08 12.75 6.44
CA PHE A 416 4.33 11.59 6.93
C PHE A 416 4.44 10.44 5.94
N THR A 417 4.99 9.31 6.40
CA THR A 417 5.39 8.20 5.53
C THR A 417 4.32 7.12 5.32
N LYS A 418 3.12 7.27 5.89
CA LYS A 418 2.04 6.25 5.76
C LYS A 418 1.80 5.81 4.32
N ASP A 419 1.80 6.74 3.37
CA ASP A 419 1.50 6.44 1.97
C ASP A 419 2.63 5.67 1.24
N ALA A 420 3.81 5.48 1.87
CA ALA A 420 4.85 4.59 1.35
C ALA A 420 4.43 3.09 1.38
N CYS A 421 3.41 2.74 2.18
CA CYS A 421 2.96 1.37 2.37
C CYS A 421 2.26 0.75 1.14
N TYR A 422 1.75 1.53 0.18
CA TYR A 422 0.91 1.01 -0.91
C TYR A 422 1.63 -0.01 -1.81
N CYS A 423 2.75 0.38 -2.45
CA CYS A 423 3.49 -0.53 -3.35
C CYS A 423 4.16 -1.67 -2.56
N LYS A 424 4.75 -1.34 -1.40
CA LYS A 424 5.30 -2.35 -0.48
C LYS A 424 4.26 -3.43 -0.19
N GLY A 425 3.03 -3.03 0.12
CA GLY A 425 1.91 -3.92 0.36
C GLY A 425 1.60 -4.87 -0.80
N ILE A 426 1.46 -4.33 -2.01
CA ILE A 426 1.15 -5.12 -3.22
C ILE A 426 2.23 -6.18 -3.45
N VAL A 427 3.50 -5.76 -3.43
CA VAL A 427 4.64 -6.65 -3.68
C VAL A 427 4.74 -7.73 -2.61
N LEU A 428 4.61 -7.37 -1.34
CA LEU A 428 4.72 -8.33 -0.24
C LEU A 428 3.53 -9.29 -0.18
N ASN A 429 2.31 -8.84 -0.47
CA ASN A 429 1.16 -9.73 -0.58
C ASN A 429 1.32 -10.72 -1.74
N TYR A 430 1.74 -10.25 -2.91
CA TYR A 430 2.04 -11.13 -4.04
C TYR A 430 3.12 -12.16 -3.69
N ALA A 431 4.23 -11.70 -3.11
CA ALA A 431 5.33 -12.56 -2.70
C ALA A 431 4.90 -13.60 -1.65
N PHE A 432 4.09 -13.19 -0.67
CA PHE A 432 3.55 -14.08 0.35
C PHE A 432 2.66 -15.16 -0.26
N MET A 433 1.69 -14.81 -1.11
CA MET A 433 0.81 -15.81 -1.74
C MET A 433 1.58 -16.76 -2.65
N ARG A 434 2.54 -16.23 -3.42
CA ARG A 434 3.41 -17.04 -4.27
C ARG A 434 4.24 -18.01 -3.45
N ALA A 435 4.87 -17.55 -2.37
CA ALA A 435 5.63 -18.41 -1.47
C ALA A 435 4.73 -19.46 -0.80
N ALA A 436 3.54 -19.07 -0.34
CA ALA A 436 2.57 -19.99 0.26
C ALA A 436 2.20 -21.11 -0.72
N ILE A 437 1.95 -20.82 -1.99
CA ILE A 437 1.66 -21.84 -3.00
C ILE A 437 2.89 -22.71 -3.28
N GLN A 438 4.07 -22.11 -3.46
CA GLN A 438 5.31 -22.83 -3.77
C GLN A 438 5.74 -23.80 -2.66
N HIS A 439 5.39 -23.51 -1.41
CA HIS A 439 5.70 -24.34 -0.25
C HIS A 439 4.55 -25.24 0.19
N ASP A 440 3.52 -25.44 -0.64
CA ASP A 440 2.33 -26.26 -0.33
C ASP A 440 1.60 -25.81 0.95
N ARG A 441 1.55 -24.49 1.14
CA ARG A 441 0.91 -23.79 2.26
C ARG A 441 -0.18 -22.82 1.80
N ALA A 442 -0.84 -23.09 0.67
CA ALA A 442 -1.86 -22.21 0.09
C ALA A 442 -3.00 -21.88 1.06
N MET A 443 -3.30 -22.77 2.02
CA MET A 443 -4.30 -22.54 3.07
C MET A 443 -3.99 -21.35 4.01
N LEU A 444 -2.76 -20.82 3.99
CA LEU A 444 -2.39 -19.61 4.73
C LEU A 444 -2.90 -18.33 4.05
N ILE A 445 -3.21 -18.35 2.75
CA ILE A 445 -3.60 -17.15 1.99
C ILE A 445 -4.91 -16.55 2.53
N PRO A 446 -5.99 -17.33 2.75
CA PRO A 446 -7.21 -16.78 3.35
C PRO A 446 -6.97 -16.10 4.70
N PHE A 447 -5.96 -16.53 5.47
CA PHE A 447 -5.65 -15.95 6.78
C PHE A 447 -5.09 -14.52 6.71
N LEU A 448 -4.76 -14.00 5.51
CA LEU A 448 -4.55 -12.57 5.30
C LEU A 448 -5.82 -11.74 5.62
N PHE A 449 -6.99 -12.38 5.60
CA PHE A 449 -8.29 -11.77 5.89
C PHE A 449 -8.82 -12.06 7.30
N VAL A 450 -8.13 -12.88 8.11
CA VAL A 450 -8.59 -13.27 9.47
C VAL A 450 -8.80 -12.09 10.42
N GLY A 451 -8.11 -10.98 10.12
CA GLY A 451 -8.35 -9.65 10.64
C GLY A 451 -7.28 -8.69 10.13
N LYS A 452 -6.92 -7.71 10.94
CA LYS A 452 -5.80 -6.80 10.66
C LYS A 452 -4.49 -7.48 11.08
N VAL A 453 -3.77 -8.04 10.12
CA VAL A 453 -2.57 -8.87 10.33
C VAL A 453 -1.33 -8.29 9.65
N ALA A 454 -0.15 -8.65 10.17
CA ALA A 454 1.11 -8.59 9.45
C ALA A 454 1.42 -9.99 8.84
N HIS A 455 2.24 -10.06 7.79
CA HIS A 455 2.54 -11.34 7.10
C HIS A 455 3.15 -12.37 8.05
N GLU A 456 4.05 -11.94 8.93
CA GLU A 456 4.74 -12.78 9.92
C GLU A 456 3.80 -13.38 10.98
N ASP A 457 2.64 -12.77 11.20
CA ASP A 457 1.64 -13.26 12.15
C ASP A 457 0.84 -14.43 11.59
N VAL A 458 0.64 -14.47 10.27
CA VAL A 458 -0.30 -15.40 9.62
C VAL A 458 -0.03 -16.87 9.96
N PRO A 459 1.23 -17.38 9.87
CA PRO A 459 1.51 -18.76 10.25
C PRO A 459 1.27 -19.04 11.75
N ILE A 460 1.48 -18.04 12.61
CA ILE A 460 1.23 -18.15 14.06
C ILE A 460 -0.27 -18.26 14.30
N LEU A 461 -1.05 -17.35 13.74
CA LEU A 461 -2.50 -17.31 13.89
C LEU A 461 -3.16 -18.58 13.34
N TYR A 462 -2.68 -19.09 12.20
CA TYR A 462 -3.16 -20.34 11.62
C TYR A 462 -2.92 -21.55 12.54
N ALA A 463 -1.77 -21.62 13.22
CA ALA A 463 -1.45 -22.71 14.13
C ALA A 463 -2.42 -22.79 15.35
N HIS A 464 -3.11 -21.69 15.64
CA HIS A 464 -4.05 -21.54 16.76
C HIS A 464 -5.52 -21.62 16.34
N VAL A 465 -5.80 -22.28 15.20
CA VAL A 465 -7.17 -22.61 14.77
C VAL A 465 -7.70 -23.83 15.52
N THR A 466 -6.88 -24.87 15.67
CA THR A 466 -7.27 -26.15 16.28
C THR A 466 -7.54 -26.03 17.77
N ASP A 467 -6.83 -25.14 18.46
CA ASP A 467 -7.08 -24.84 19.87
C ASP A 467 -8.21 -23.80 20.05
N GLY A 468 -8.77 -23.24 18.97
CA GLY A 468 -9.92 -22.35 19.00
C GLY A 468 -9.64 -20.95 19.53
N ILE A 469 -8.40 -20.49 19.55
CA ILE A 469 -8.05 -19.08 19.82
C ILE A 469 -8.37 -18.20 18.62
N VAL A 470 -8.13 -18.74 17.42
CA VAL A 470 -8.41 -18.12 16.12
C VAL A 470 -9.48 -18.95 15.40
N ARG A 471 -10.37 -18.28 14.66
CA ARG A 471 -11.29 -18.92 13.72
C ARG A 471 -10.94 -18.48 12.30
N PRO A 472 -11.14 -19.34 11.28
CA PRO A 472 -11.03 -18.95 9.89
C PRO A 472 -11.90 -17.71 9.58
N PRO A 473 -11.47 -16.84 8.65
CA PRO A 473 -12.25 -15.65 8.28
C PRO A 473 -13.60 -16.03 7.67
N PRO A 474 -14.73 -15.57 8.23
CA PRO A 474 -16.04 -15.80 7.63
C PRO A 474 -16.27 -14.98 6.36
N TYR A 475 -15.66 -13.79 6.25
CA TYR A 475 -15.81 -12.91 5.09
C TYR A 475 -14.54 -12.93 4.26
N LEU A 476 -14.60 -13.57 3.09
CA LEU A 476 -13.52 -13.63 2.11
C LEU A 476 -13.98 -13.03 0.79
N PRO A 477 -13.17 -12.19 0.12
CA PRO A 477 -13.47 -11.79 -1.24
C PRO A 477 -13.53 -13.03 -2.15
N PRO A 478 -14.39 -13.06 -3.19
CA PRO A 478 -14.65 -14.28 -3.97
C PRO A 478 -13.39 -14.93 -4.59
N MET A 479 -12.43 -14.13 -5.06
CA MET A 479 -11.16 -14.60 -5.62
C MET A 479 -10.20 -15.21 -4.58
N PHE A 480 -10.48 -15.05 -3.28
CA PHE A 480 -9.75 -15.66 -2.18
C PHE A 480 -10.55 -16.80 -1.50
N ASP A 481 -11.75 -17.11 -1.99
CA ASP A 481 -12.56 -18.24 -1.53
C ASP A 481 -12.20 -19.52 -2.30
N ASP A 482 -12.02 -19.43 -3.62
CA ASP A 482 -11.48 -20.52 -4.45
C ASP A 482 -9.99 -20.31 -4.80
N MET A 483 -9.13 -21.13 -4.21
CA MET A 483 -7.69 -21.09 -4.44
C MET A 483 -7.26 -21.54 -5.84
N ASN A 484 -8.10 -22.27 -6.59
CA ASN A 484 -7.72 -22.74 -7.92
C ASN A 484 -7.49 -21.57 -8.88
N GLY A 485 -8.43 -20.62 -8.91
CA GLY A 485 -8.31 -19.43 -9.76
C GLY A 485 -7.09 -18.59 -9.42
N LEU A 486 -6.87 -18.35 -8.12
CA LEU A 486 -5.71 -17.58 -7.65
C LEU A 486 -4.37 -18.27 -7.94
N ALA A 487 -4.30 -19.59 -7.76
CA ALA A 487 -3.09 -20.35 -8.03
C ALA A 487 -2.71 -20.34 -9.51
N ILE A 488 -3.69 -20.53 -10.40
CA ILE A 488 -3.48 -20.43 -11.85
C ILE A 488 -3.04 -19.01 -12.22
N TRP A 489 -3.68 -17.98 -11.67
CA TRP A 489 -3.29 -16.60 -11.92
C TRP A 489 -1.84 -16.31 -11.51
N ILE A 490 -1.41 -16.75 -10.32
CA ILE A 490 -0.02 -16.59 -9.84
C ILE A 490 0.98 -17.33 -10.74
N CYS A 491 0.64 -18.56 -11.15
CA CYS A 491 1.47 -19.36 -12.06
C CYS A 491 1.66 -18.67 -13.41
N TYR A 492 0.56 -18.24 -14.05
CA TYR A 492 0.64 -17.56 -15.35
C TYR A 492 1.28 -16.17 -15.25
N SER A 493 1.03 -15.42 -14.16
CA SER A 493 1.74 -14.17 -13.88
C SER A 493 3.26 -14.37 -13.86
N SER A 494 3.74 -15.38 -13.11
CA SER A 494 5.17 -15.72 -13.07
C SER A 494 5.71 -16.18 -14.43
N PHE A 495 4.91 -16.92 -15.20
CA PHE A 495 5.27 -17.35 -16.55
C PHE A 495 5.45 -16.17 -17.51
N PHE A 496 4.47 -15.26 -17.56
CA PHE A 496 4.53 -14.07 -18.42
C PHE A 496 5.68 -13.14 -18.02
N SER A 497 5.96 -12.95 -16.73
CA SER A 497 7.12 -12.16 -16.30
C SER A 497 8.46 -12.72 -16.79
N ARG A 498 8.58 -14.04 -16.98
CA ARG A 498 9.79 -14.68 -17.55
C ARG A 498 9.88 -14.53 -19.08
N LEU A 499 8.73 -14.45 -19.75
CA LEU A 499 8.65 -14.23 -21.20
C LEU A 499 8.71 -12.75 -21.61
N GLY A 500 8.46 -11.83 -20.67
CA GLY A 500 8.16 -10.43 -20.95
C GLY A 500 9.33 -9.58 -21.48
N GLY A 501 10.54 -10.13 -21.53
CA GLY A 501 11.63 -9.54 -22.29
C GLY A 501 11.83 -10.35 -23.56
N THR A 502 12.07 -9.69 -24.69
CA THR A 502 12.54 -10.23 -25.99
C THR A 502 11.51 -10.30 -27.11
N ALA A 503 11.99 -9.97 -28.32
CA ALA A 503 11.55 -10.27 -29.71
C ALA A 503 10.06 -10.30 -30.05
N ILE A 504 9.22 -10.93 -29.23
CA ILE A 504 7.76 -11.03 -29.39
C ILE A 504 7.11 -9.64 -29.31
N ALA A 505 7.46 -8.85 -28.29
CA ALA A 505 6.93 -7.49 -28.15
C ALA A 505 7.33 -6.59 -29.32
N GLU A 506 8.60 -6.66 -29.77
CA GLU A 506 9.08 -5.93 -30.96
C GLU A 506 8.41 -6.40 -32.26
N HIS A 507 8.14 -7.70 -32.39
CA HIS A 507 7.43 -8.26 -33.54
C HIS A 507 6.02 -7.67 -33.64
N TYR A 508 5.26 -7.67 -32.54
CA TYR A 508 3.92 -7.08 -32.53
C TYR A 508 3.95 -5.56 -32.59
N GLY A 509 4.95 -4.89 -32.02
CA GLY A 509 5.15 -3.45 -32.19
C GLY A 509 5.27 -3.06 -33.67
N ARG A 510 6.18 -3.73 -34.40
CA ARG A 510 6.32 -3.54 -35.86
C ARG A 510 5.04 -3.84 -36.63
N MET A 511 4.24 -4.81 -36.18
CA MET A 511 2.96 -5.14 -36.80
C MET A 511 1.91 -4.03 -36.59
N LEU A 512 1.87 -3.43 -35.40
CA LEU A 512 0.89 -2.40 -35.03
C LEU A 512 1.26 -1.00 -35.54
N ASP A 513 2.52 -0.78 -35.92
CA ASP A 513 2.99 0.47 -36.53
C ASP A 513 2.55 0.62 -38.01
N HIS A 514 1.96 -0.42 -38.60
CA HIS A 514 1.36 -0.45 -39.94
C HIS A 514 -0.17 -0.42 -39.87
#